data_AF-T2C681-F1
#
_entry.id   AF-T2C681-F1
#
_cell.length_a   1.000
_cell.length_b   1.000
_cell.length_c   1.000
_cell.angle_alpha   90.00
_cell.angle_beta   90.00
_cell.angle_gamma   90.00
#
_symmetry.space_group_name_H-M   'P 1'
#
loop_
_entity.id
_entity.type
_entity.pdbx_description
1 polymer ?
#
loop_
_entity_poly.entity_id
_entity_poly.type
_entity_poly.pdbx_seq_one_letter_code
_entity_poly.pdbx_strand_id
1 'polypeptide(L)'
;KPSILVSAYTCGICGCEVFQPVTTKSYGPLTECPSEDCKVNKAKGNLFTSMRASKFVPFQEVKIQEVPDQVPVGHIPRQLTVLCHGALVRQISPGDLIDCGGIFLPTPYTGFKAMRAGLLTDTYLEAQHVIQHKKAYEHMASDPKIFKRLDAYSESGHMYEYLAKSIAPEIYGHLDVKKALLLLLVGGVTKAMGDGMRIRGDINIC
;
A
#
# COMPACT_ATOMS: atom_id res chain seq x y z
N LYS A 1 11.37 6.38 5.42
CA LYS A 1 12.50 6.45 6.39
C LYS A 1 13.47 5.31 6.06
N PRO A 2 14.80 5.47 6.16
CA PRO A 2 15.69 4.33 5.97
C PRO A 2 15.63 3.40 7.20
N SER A 3 15.57 2.09 6.96
CA SER A 3 15.72 1.05 7.99
C SER A 3 17.12 0.45 7.88
N ILE A 4 17.78 0.19 9.00
CA ILE A 4 19.09 -0.45 9.01
C ILE A 4 18.92 -1.96 8.88
N LEU A 5 19.71 -2.61 8.02
CA LEU A 5 19.73 -4.07 7.84
C LEU A 5 21.00 -4.68 8.43
N VAL A 6 22.13 -3.98 8.28
CA VAL A 6 23.40 -4.33 8.93
C VAL A 6 23.97 -3.09 9.58
N SER A 7 24.22 -3.18 10.89
CA SER A 7 24.94 -2.16 11.64
C SER A 7 26.43 -2.51 11.64
N ALA A 8 27.26 -1.56 11.20
CA ALA A 8 28.71 -1.70 11.20
C ALA A 8 29.32 -0.88 12.33
N TYR A 9 30.27 -1.48 13.05
CA TYR A 9 30.99 -0.87 14.16
C TYR A 9 32.49 -0.91 13.90
N THR A 10 33.19 0.18 14.21
CA THR A 10 34.65 0.26 14.11
C THR A 10 35.23 0.34 15.53
N CYS A 11 36.20 -0.51 15.83
CA CYS A 11 36.90 -0.48 17.11
C CYS A 11 37.95 0.64 17.13
N GLY A 12 37.96 1.46 18.18
CA GLY A 12 38.96 2.54 18.32
C GLY A 12 40.39 2.07 18.60
N ILE A 13 40.60 0.81 19.01
CA ILE A 13 41.93 0.29 19.38
C ILE A 13 42.49 -0.60 18.26
N CYS A 14 41.76 -1.63 17.82
CA CYS A 14 42.24 -2.56 16.80
C CYS A 14 41.88 -2.14 15.37
N GLY A 15 40.99 -1.17 15.17
CA GLY A 15 40.55 -0.73 13.84
C GLY A 15 39.66 -1.74 13.09
N CYS A 16 39.39 -2.92 13.66
CA CYS A 16 38.54 -3.93 13.03
C CYS A 16 37.09 -3.45 12.89
N GLU A 17 36.48 -3.79 11.75
CA GLU A 17 35.06 -3.58 11.48
C GLU A 17 34.25 -4.81 11.87
N VAL A 18 33.19 -4.59 12.65
CA VAL A 18 32.30 -5.62 13.18
C VAL A 18 30.90 -5.37 12.64
N PHE A 19 30.29 -6.39 12.06
CA PHE A 19 28.96 -6.29 11.45
C PHE A 19 27.93 -7.05 12.29
N GLN A 20 26.87 -6.35 12.70
CA GLN A 20 25.73 -6.91 13.42
C GLN A 20 24.49 -6.87 12.50
N PRO A 21 23.92 -8.02 12.11
CA PRO A 21 22.65 -8.04 11.38
C PRO A 21 21.52 -7.59 12.31
N VAL A 22 20.65 -6.70 11.83
CA VAL A 22 19.51 -6.19 12.58
C VAL A 22 18.24 -6.88 12.09
N THR A 23 17.72 -7.80 12.91
CA THR A 23 16.49 -8.54 12.61
C THR A 23 15.25 -7.92 13.24
N THR A 24 15.40 -7.21 14.37
CA THR A 24 14.30 -6.64 15.15
C THR A 24 14.27 -5.11 15.07
N LYS A 25 13.07 -4.52 15.21
CA LYS A 25 12.89 -3.05 15.22
C LYS A 25 13.68 -2.36 16.33
N SER A 26 13.81 -3.02 17.48
CA SER A 26 14.71 -2.63 18.56
C SER A 26 15.88 -3.59 18.62
N TYR A 27 17.10 -3.07 18.61
CA TYR A 27 18.32 -3.84 18.82
C TYR A 27 19.25 -3.08 19.76
N GLY A 28 19.97 -3.82 20.59
CA GLY A 28 21.02 -3.27 21.43
C GLY A 28 22.31 -3.13 20.60
N PRO A 29 22.98 -1.97 20.64
CA PRO A 29 24.28 -1.82 19.98
C PRO A 29 25.33 -2.68 20.66
N LEU A 30 26.26 -3.21 19.87
CA LEU A 30 27.40 -3.95 20.40
C LEU A 30 28.37 -2.96 21.09
N THR A 31 28.65 -3.19 22.36
CA THR A 31 29.54 -2.33 23.17
C THR A 31 30.97 -2.86 23.26
N GLU A 32 31.16 -4.18 23.21
CA GLU A 32 32.46 -4.83 23.32
C GLU A 32 32.89 -5.42 21.97
N CYS A 33 34.16 -5.22 21.60
CA CYS A 33 34.73 -5.73 20.35
C CYS A 33 34.98 -7.25 20.42
N PRO A 34 34.40 -8.06 19.52
CA PRO A 34 34.64 -9.52 19.46
C PRO A 34 35.94 -9.92 18.74
N SER A 35 36.76 -8.97 18.28
CA SER A 35 37.99 -9.26 17.53
C SER A 35 39.05 -10.00 18.37
N GLU A 36 39.80 -10.89 17.73
CA GLU A 36 40.85 -11.68 18.38
C GLU A 36 41.98 -10.77 18.93
N ASP A 37 42.34 -9.70 18.24
CA ASP A 37 43.37 -8.75 18.70
C ASP A 37 43.01 -8.06 20.02
N CYS A 38 41.73 -7.69 20.20
CA CYS A 38 41.25 -7.11 21.46
C CYS A 38 41.15 -8.14 22.58
N LYS A 39 40.79 -9.40 22.26
CA LYS A 39 40.74 -10.49 23.24
C LYS A 39 42.12 -10.87 23.75
N VAL A 40 43.10 -11.01 22.85
CA VAL A 40 44.49 -11.37 23.19
C VAL A 40 45.12 -10.29 24.06
N ASN A 41 44.91 -9.02 23.70
CA ASN A 41 45.46 -7.88 24.43
C ASN A 41 44.68 -7.51 25.72
N LYS A 42 43.60 -8.24 26.05
CA LYS A 42 42.65 -7.93 27.15
C LYS A 42 42.18 -6.47 27.15
N ALA A 43 42.17 -5.83 25.98
CA ALA A 43 41.79 -4.44 25.81
C ALA A 43 40.31 -4.39 25.42
N LYS A 44 39.48 -3.80 26.28
CA LYS A 44 38.08 -3.51 25.97
C LYS A 44 38.00 -2.31 25.03
N GLY A 45 38.18 -2.56 23.74
CA GLY A 45 38.03 -1.53 22.72
C GLY A 45 36.59 -1.06 22.61
N ASN A 46 36.38 0.25 22.73
CA ASN A 46 35.08 0.86 22.50
C ASN A 46 34.72 0.76 21.01
N LEU A 47 33.51 0.30 20.73
CA LEU A 47 32.94 0.22 19.39
C LEU A 47 32.18 1.50 19.06
N PHE A 48 32.50 2.10 17.92
CA PHE A 48 31.80 3.26 17.39
C PHE A 48 31.00 2.86 16.15
N THR A 49 29.72 3.23 16.09
CA THR A 49 28.88 2.92 14.93
C THR A 49 29.31 3.74 13.71
N SER A 50 29.57 3.06 12.59
CA SER A 50 29.91 3.69 11.31
C SER A 50 28.68 3.72 10.40
N MET A 51 28.11 4.91 10.20
CA MET A 51 26.95 5.10 9.31
C MET A 51 27.27 4.76 7.84
N ARG A 52 28.51 5.01 7.38
CA ARG A 52 28.91 4.76 5.99
C ARG A 52 29.13 3.29 5.66
N ALA A 53 29.64 2.52 6.63
CA ALA A 53 29.83 1.07 6.48
C ALA A 53 28.53 0.28 6.74
N SER A 54 27.53 0.91 7.38
CA SER A 54 26.23 0.30 7.65
C SER A 54 25.34 0.24 6.40
N LYS A 55 24.54 -0.82 6.28
CA LYS A 55 23.62 -1.02 5.15
C LYS A 55 22.21 -0.59 5.52
N PHE A 56 21.65 0.33 4.74
CA PHE A 56 20.28 0.81 4.87
C PHE A 56 19.40 0.35 3.71
N VAL A 57 18.14 0.08 4.01
CA VAL A 57 17.09 -0.29 3.06
C VAL A 57 15.95 0.72 3.18
N PRO A 58 15.34 1.17 2.08
CA PRO A 58 14.18 2.03 2.15
C PRO A 58 13.03 1.31 2.87
N PHE A 59 12.37 2.05 3.76
CA PHE A 59 11.26 1.57 4.56
C PHE A 59 10.12 2.60 4.56
N GLN A 60 8.90 2.09 4.41
CA GLN A 60 7.67 2.87 4.42
C GLN A 60 6.60 2.11 5.21
N GLU A 61 5.93 2.84 6.08
CA GLU A 61 4.75 2.36 6.80
C GLU A 61 3.52 2.94 6.10
N VAL A 62 2.58 2.07 5.73
CA VAL A 62 1.33 2.41 5.07
C VAL A 62 0.19 1.91 5.93
N LYS A 63 -0.87 2.72 6.11
CA LYS A 63 -2.11 2.29 6.76
C LYS A 63 -3.16 2.09 5.69
N ILE A 64 -3.70 0.89 5.60
CA ILE A 64 -4.79 0.56 4.70
C ILE A 64 -6.09 0.50 5.49
N GLN A 65 -7.20 0.78 4.81
CA GLN A 65 -8.55 0.65 5.34
C GLN A 65 -9.35 -0.28 4.44
N GLU A 66 -10.27 -1.02 5.04
CA GLU A 66 -11.24 -1.84 4.31
C GLU A 66 -12.07 -0.98 3.35
N VAL A 67 -12.46 -1.56 2.21
CA VAL A 67 -13.33 -0.90 1.23
C VAL A 67 -14.72 -0.76 1.86
N PRO A 68 -15.38 0.42 1.76
CA PRO A 68 -16.67 0.66 2.43
C PRO A 68 -17.74 -0.38 2.04
N ASP A 69 -17.70 -0.87 0.81
CA ASP A 69 -18.64 -1.87 0.28
C ASP A 69 -18.56 -3.23 0.99
N GLN A 70 -17.43 -3.52 1.65
CA GLN A 70 -17.20 -4.77 2.37
C GLN A 70 -17.54 -4.66 3.86
N VAL A 71 -17.83 -3.46 4.36
CA VAL A 71 -18.06 -3.23 5.79
C VAL A 71 -19.54 -3.46 6.12
N PRO A 72 -19.87 -4.31 7.12
CA PRO A 72 -21.26 -4.55 7.51
C PRO A 72 -21.90 -3.30 8.12
N VAL A 73 -23.22 -3.19 7.93
CA VAL A 73 -24.01 -2.05 8.42
C VAL A 73 -23.82 -1.87 9.92
N GLY A 74 -23.47 -0.65 10.33
CA GLY A 74 -23.28 -0.28 11.75
C GLY A 74 -21.85 -0.41 12.27
N HIS A 75 -20.90 -0.94 11.50
CA HIS A 75 -19.49 -1.00 11.86
C HIS A 75 -18.66 0.11 11.20
N ILE A 76 -17.56 0.50 11.86
CA ILE A 76 -16.56 1.43 11.32
C ILE A 76 -15.48 0.60 10.61
N PRO A 77 -15.02 1.00 9.40
CA PRO A 77 -13.93 0.31 8.70
C PRO A 77 -12.69 0.16 9.58
N ARG A 78 -12.11 -1.03 9.60
CA ARG A 78 -10.88 -1.28 10.37
C ARG A 78 -9.66 -0.86 9.56
N GLN A 79 -8.63 -0.46 10.28
CA GLN A 79 -7.32 -0.11 9.71
C GLN A 79 -6.31 -1.21 10.01
N LEU A 80 -5.44 -1.48 9.04
CA LEU A 80 -4.31 -2.38 9.20
C LEU A 80 -3.01 -1.66 8.79
N THR A 81 -1.95 -1.88 9.58
CA THR A 81 -0.62 -1.34 9.26
C THR A 81 0.12 -2.31 8.37
N VAL A 82 0.62 -1.81 7.24
CA VAL A 82 1.41 -2.55 6.25
C VAL A 82 2.82 -1.96 6.21
N LEU A 83 3.82 -2.82 6.29
CA LEU A 83 5.23 -2.44 6.20
C LEU A 83 5.76 -2.79 4.81
N CYS A 84 6.26 -1.77 4.10
CA CYS A 84 6.86 -1.91 2.79
C CYS A 84 8.38 -1.71 2.88
N HIS A 85 9.13 -2.63 2.28
CA HIS A 85 10.59 -2.62 2.25
C HIS A 85 11.11 -2.58 0.81
N GLY A 86 12.30 -2.00 0.61
CA GLY A 86 13.01 -2.10 -0.67
C GLY A 86 12.28 -1.39 -1.81
N ALA A 87 12.07 -2.10 -2.91
CA ALA A 87 11.50 -1.56 -4.14
C ALA A 87 9.98 -1.30 -4.08
N LEU A 88 9.27 -1.86 -3.09
CA LEU A 88 7.84 -1.61 -2.88
C LEU A 88 7.56 -0.21 -2.32
N VAL A 89 8.58 0.44 -1.76
CA VAL A 89 8.49 1.80 -1.25
C VAL A 89 8.20 2.76 -2.40
N ARG A 90 7.31 3.73 -2.17
CA ARG A 90 6.80 4.72 -3.15
C ARG A 90 5.92 4.18 -4.28
N GLN A 91 5.53 2.90 -4.26
CA GLN A 91 4.56 2.40 -5.24
C GLN A 91 3.10 2.77 -4.90
N ILE A 92 2.83 3.08 -3.63
CA ILE A 92 1.48 3.37 -3.11
C ILE A 92 1.34 4.87 -2.82
N SER A 93 0.28 5.48 -3.34
CA SER A 93 -0.13 6.85 -3.00
C SER A 93 -1.39 6.85 -2.11
N PRO A 94 -1.60 7.88 -1.27
CA PRO A 94 -2.83 8.02 -0.51
C PRO A 94 -4.05 8.13 -1.45
N GLY A 95 -5.10 7.35 -1.18
CA GLY A 95 -6.35 7.32 -1.98
C GLY A 95 -6.38 6.28 -3.10
N ASP A 96 -5.27 5.57 -3.31
CA ASP A 96 -5.21 4.45 -4.25
C ASP A 96 -6.01 3.25 -3.75
N LEU A 97 -6.62 2.53 -4.69
CA LEU A 97 -7.19 1.21 -4.41
C LEU A 97 -6.11 0.19 -4.75
N ILE A 98 -5.66 -0.52 -3.72
CA ILE A 98 -4.54 -1.45 -3.79
C ILE A 98 -4.93 -2.81 -3.23
N ASP A 99 -4.39 -3.84 -3.85
CA ASP A 99 -4.35 -5.19 -3.30
C ASP A 99 -2.92 -5.45 -2.82
N CYS A 100 -2.77 -5.80 -1.55
CA CYS A 100 -1.48 -6.10 -0.95
C CYS A 100 -1.46 -7.56 -0.50
N GLY A 101 -0.44 -8.30 -0.96
CA GLY A 101 -0.12 -9.64 -0.51
C GLY A 101 1.13 -9.62 0.37
N GLY A 102 1.10 -10.37 1.47
CA GLY A 102 2.18 -10.34 2.45
C GLY A 102 2.05 -11.37 3.57
N ILE A 103 2.97 -11.30 4.52
CA ILE A 103 2.98 -12.14 5.71
C ILE A 103 2.39 -11.35 6.88
N PHE A 104 1.42 -11.93 7.58
CA PHE A 104 0.82 -11.32 8.76
C PHE A 104 1.60 -11.69 10.03
N LEU A 105 2.17 -10.69 10.70
CA LEU A 105 3.05 -10.89 11.84
C LEU A 105 2.63 -10.03 13.06
N PRO A 106 2.72 -10.58 14.28
CA PRO A 106 2.58 -9.80 15.49
C PRO A 106 3.86 -9.00 15.79
N THR A 107 3.73 -7.76 16.26
CA THR A 107 4.80 -7.02 16.93
C THR A 107 4.59 -7.14 18.44
N PRO A 108 5.53 -7.76 19.19
CA PRO A 108 5.44 -7.77 20.64
C PRO A 108 5.67 -6.36 21.19
N TYR A 109 4.92 -6.00 22.23
CA TYR A 109 5.22 -4.78 22.98
C TYR A 109 6.50 -4.98 23.79
N THR A 110 7.37 -3.96 23.81
CA THR A 110 8.60 -3.95 24.61
C THR A 110 8.52 -2.93 25.74
N GLY A 111 9.26 -3.16 26.83
CA GLY A 111 9.38 -2.23 27.96
C GLY A 111 8.12 -2.14 28.84
N PHE A 112 7.85 -0.97 29.41
CA PHE A 112 6.71 -0.75 30.32
C PHE A 112 5.34 -1.06 29.70
N LYS A 113 5.22 -0.97 28.37
CA LYS A 113 3.99 -1.34 27.66
C LYS A 113 3.77 -2.86 27.66
N ALA A 114 4.83 -3.67 27.65
CA ALA A 114 4.74 -5.12 27.75
C ALA A 114 4.15 -5.57 29.10
N MET A 115 4.51 -4.85 30.18
CA MET A 115 4.05 -5.17 31.54
C MET A 115 2.54 -4.98 31.73
N ARG A 116 1.91 -4.09 30.93
CA ARG A 116 0.45 -3.85 30.94
C ARG A 116 -0.32 -4.60 29.86
N ALA A 117 0.32 -4.90 28.73
CA ALA A 117 -0.36 -5.45 27.56
C ALA A 117 -0.72 -6.94 27.68
N GLY A 118 -0.12 -7.68 28.62
CA GLY A 118 -0.38 -9.12 28.77
C GLY A 118 -0.05 -9.89 27.47
N LEU A 119 -1.05 -10.59 26.92
CA LEU A 119 -0.93 -11.35 25.65
C LEU A 119 -1.38 -10.54 24.42
N LEU A 120 -1.81 -9.28 24.58
CA LEU A 120 -2.23 -8.44 23.47
C LEU A 120 -1.01 -8.10 22.60
N THR A 121 -1.10 -8.35 21.30
CA THR A 121 -0.05 -7.99 20.33
C THR A 121 -0.66 -7.16 19.21
N ASP A 122 0.03 -6.08 18.85
CA ASP A 122 -0.29 -5.36 17.62
C ASP A 122 0.13 -6.22 16.44
N THR A 123 -0.66 -6.20 15.38
CA THR A 123 -0.36 -6.95 14.17
C THR A 123 -0.05 -6.00 13.03
N TYR A 124 0.81 -6.45 12.14
CA TYR A 124 1.12 -5.75 10.90
C TYR A 124 1.27 -6.76 9.77
N LEU A 125 1.07 -6.29 8.56
CA LEU A 125 1.33 -7.05 7.35
C LEU A 125 2.67 -6.63 6.78
N GLU A 126 3.58 -7.58 6.60
CA GLU A 126 4.81 -7.35 5.84
C GLU A 126 4.54 -7.58 4.35
N ALA A 127 4.56 -6.51 3.57
CA ALA A 127 4.22 -6.56 2.15
C ALA A 127 5.29 -7.29 1.34
N GLN A 128 4.88 -8.31 0.60
CA GLN A 128 5.71 -8.99 -0.40
C GLN A 128 5.35 -8.55 -1.82
N HIS A 129 4.08 -8.26 -2.06
CA HIS A 129 3.57 -7.87 -3.35
C HIS A 129 2.46 -6.82 -3.20
N VAL A 130 2.44 -5.85 -4.12
CA VAL A 130 1.43 -4.79 -4.15
C VAL A 130 0.95 -4.65 -5.60
N ILE A 131 -0.36 -4.75 -5.80
CA ILE A 131 -1.04 -4.51 -7.07
C ILE A 131 -1.88 -3.25 -6.89
N GLN A 132 -1.67 -2.28 -7.76
CA GLN A 132 -2.46 -1.04 -7.78
C GLN A 132 -3.53 -1.17 -8.86
N HIS A 133 -4.80 -1.17 -8.47
CA HIS A 133 -5.94 -1.29 -9.40
C HIS A 133 -6.26 0.03 -10.10
N LYS A 134 -5.83 1.17 -9.54
CA LYS A 134 -5.98 2.51 -10.12
C LYS A 134 -4.76 3.00 -10.89
N LYS A 135 -4.03 2.11 -11.59
CA LYS A 135 -3.36 2.61 -12.80
C LYS A 135 -4.47 3.16 -13.69
N ALA A 136 -4.27 4.35 -14.26
CA ALA A 136 -5.25 5.01 -15.12
C ALA A 136 -5.97 3.98 -16.02
N TYR A 137 -7.27 4.21 -16.28
CA TYR A 137 -8.19 3.38 -17.09
C TYR A 137 -7.58 2.69 -18.34
N GLU A 138 -6.42 3.13 -18.80
CA GLU A 138 -5.54 2.56 -19.83
C GLU A 138 -5.20 1.06 -19.68
N HIS A 139 -5.20 0.49 -18.47
CA HIS A 139 -4.79 -0.90 -18.25
C HIS A 139 -5.91 -1.88 -17.89
N MET A 140 -7.19 -1.48 -17.97
CA MET A 140 -8.28 -2.46 -17.97
C MET A 140 -8.18 -3.21 -19.30
N ALA A 141 -7.46 -4.33 -19.26
CA ALA A 141 -7.05 -5.09 -20.42
C ALA A 141 -8.22 -5.23 -21.39
N SER A 142 -8.01 -4.68 -22.59
CA SER A 142 -8.87 -4.82 -23.74
C SER A 142 -8.96 -6.29 -24.13
N ASP A 143 -9.74 -7.09 -23.40
CA ASP A 143 -9.96 -8.47 -23.75
C ASP A 143 -10.70 -8.47 -25.10
N PRO A 144 -10.11 -9.04 -26.17
CA PRO A 144 -10.72 -9.04 -27.49
C PRO A 144 -12.10 -9.73 -27.51
N LYS A 145 -12.41 -10.57 -26.51
CA LYS A 145 -13.76 -11.13 -26.33
C LYS A 145 -14.80 -10.08 -25.93
N ILE A 146 -14.41 -9.11 -25.11
CA ILE A 146 -15.29 -8.01 -24.68
C ILE A 146 -15.57 -7.09 -25.88
N PHE A 147 -14.55 -6.75 -26.66
CA PHE A 147 -14.71 -5.96 -27.89
C PHE A 147 -15.63 -6.63 -28.91
N LYS A 148 -15.45 -7.92 -29.19
CA LYS A 148 -16.36 -8.65 -30.09
C LYS A 148 -17.82 -8.63 -29.64
N ARG A 149 -18.07 -8.69 -28.33
CA ARG A 149 -19.43 -8.58 -27.78
C ARG A 149 -19.97 -7.16 -27.95
N LEU A 150 -19.15 -6.14 -27.67
CA LEU A 150 -19.50 -4.73 -27.88
C LEU A 150 -19.88 -4.44 -29.34
N ASP A 151 -19.10 -4.94 -30.29
CA ASP A 151 -19.37 -4.76 -31.72
C ASP A 151 -20.73 -5.39 -32.11
N ALA A 152 -20.99 -6.62 -31.66
CA ALA A 152 -22.26 -7.29 -31.91
C ALA A 152 -23.47 -6.54 -31.30
N TYR A 153 -23.30 -5.92 -30.13
CA TYR A 153 -24.36 -5.09 -29.53
C TYR A 153 -24.50 -3.73 -30.21
N SER A 154 -23.42 -3.15 -30.74
CA SER A 154 -23.46 -1.90 -31.51
C SER A 154 -24.26 -2.06 -32.81
N GLU A 155 -24.15 -3.21 -33.47
CA GLU A 155 -24.89 -3.52 -34.70
C GLU A 155 -26.42 -3.61 -34.50
N SER A 156 -26.88 -3.88 -33.27
CA SER A 156 -28.31 -4.03 -32.95
C SER A 156 -29.13 -2.73 -33.00
N GLY A 157 -28.47 -1.55 -33.02
CA GLY A 157 -29.12 -0.23 -33.14
C GLY A 157 -29.94 0.24 -31.93
N HIS A 158 -30.27 -0.63 -30.97
CA HIS A 158 -31.14 -0.33 -29.82
C HIS A 158 -30.41 -0.32 -28.47
N MET A 159 -29.08 -0.13 -28.47
CA MET A 159 -28.23 -0.27 -27.27
C MET A 159 -28.63 0.68 -26.12
N TYR A 160 -29.03 1.91 -26.44
CA TYR A 160 -29.43 2.90 -25.43
C TYR A 160 -30.66 2.46 -24.62
N GLU A 161 -31.68 1.93 -25.29
CA GLU A 161 -32.90 1.48 -24.62
C GLU A 161 -32.69 0.13 -23.91
N TYR A 162 -31.88 -0.75 -24.49
CA TYR A 162 -31.51 -2.02 -23.87
C TYR A 162 -30.76 -1.83 -22.55
N LEU A 163 -29.76 -0.93 -22.53
CA LEU A 163 -29.01 -0.59 -21.32
C LEU A 163 -29.92 0.09 -20.28
N ALA A 164 -30.79 1.01 -20.72
CA ALA A 164 -31.74 1.66 -19.81
C ALA A 164 -32.71 0.66 -19.18
N LYS A 165 -33.20 -0.34 -19.93
CA LYS A 165 -34.05 -1.42 -19.39
C LYS A 165 -33.29 -2.36 -18.44
N SER A 166 -31.99 -2.51 -18.66
CA SER A 166 -31.10 -3.32 -17.82
C SER A 166 -30.79 -2.66 -16.47
N ILE A 167 -30.95 -1.33 -16.36
CA ILE A 167 -30.86 -0.63 -15.07
C ILE A 167 -32.13 -0.89 -14.27
N ALA A 168 -31.97 -1.48 -13.08
CA ALA A 168 -33.06 -1.83 -12.16
C ALA A 168 -34.22 -2.57 -12.87
N PRO A 169 -33.98 -3.80 -13.39
CA PRO A 169 -34.98 -4.54 -14.16
C PRO A 169 -36.23 -4.91 -13.35
N GLU A 170 -36.11 -4.89 -12.02
CA GLU A 170 -37.19 -5.16 -11.07
C GLU A 170 -38.26 -4.05 -11.04
N ILE A 171 -37.94 -2.84 -11.51
CA ILE A 171 -38.87 -1.70 -11.54
C ILE A 171 -39.47 -1.57 -12.94
N TYR A 172 -40.80 -1.69 -13.03
CA TYR A 172 -41.54 -1.48 -14.27
C TYR A 172 -41.69 0.01 -14.62
N GLY A 173 -41.59 0.36 -15.91
CA GLY A 173 -41.79 1.73 -16.39
C GLY A 173 -40.58 2.66 -16.18
N HIS A 174 -40.86 3.97 -16.09
CA HIS A 174 -39.88 5.05 -15.86
C HIS A 174 -38.62 5.00 -16.75
N LEU A 175 -38.79 4.65 -18.02
CA LEU A 175 -37.67 4.51 -18.97
C LEU A 175 -36.81 5.77 -19.07
N ASP A 176 -37.41 6.95 -19.00
CA ASP A 176 -36.66 8.21 -19.12
C ASP A 176 -35.82 8.51 -17.88
N VAL A 177 -36.29 8.10 -16.69
CA VAL A 177 -35.49 8.20 -15.45
C VAL A 177 -34.31 7.23 -15.51
N LYS A 178 -34.54 5.99 -15.96
CA LYS A 178 -33.47 5.00 -16.13
C LYS A 178 -32.43 5.42 -17.17
N LYS A 179 -32.88 6.07 -18.25
CA LYS A 179 -32.00 6.69 -19.25
C LYS A 179 -31.16 7.83 -18.65
N ALA A 180 -31.75 8.68 -17.82
CA ALA A 180 -31.02 9.74 -17.12
C ALA A 180 -29.95 9.17 -16.17
N LEU A 181 -30.27 8.10 -15.43
CA LEU A 181 -29.31 7.37 -14.58
C LEU A 181 -28.21 6.68 -15.41
N LEU A 182 -28.54 6.14 -16.59
CA LEU A 182 -27.55 5.58 -17.51
C LEU A 182 -26.53 6.64 -17.93
N LEU A 183 -27.00 7.83 -18.33
CA LEU A 183 -26.13 8.95 -18.71
C LEU A 183 -25.29 9.46 -17.54
N LEU A 184 -25.83 9.40 -16.31
CA LEU A 184 -25.09 9.72 -15.09
C LEU A 184 -23.92 8.75 -14.84
N LEU A 185 -24.14 7.44 -15.07
CA LEU A 185 -23.10 6.41 -14.90
C LEU A 185 -22.02 6.48 -15.99
N VAL A 186 -22.40 6.76 -17.24
CA VAL A 186 -21.45 6.98 -18.34
C VAL A 186 -20.64 8.25 -18.10
N GLY A 187 -21.26 9.26 -17.51
CA GLY A 187 -20.65 10.55 -17.24
C GLY A 187 -20.35 11.34 -18.51
N GLY A 188 -19.72 12.50 -18.33
CA GLY A 188 -19.28 13.36 -19.44
C GLY A 188 -17.76 13.53 -19.46
N VAL A 189 -17.26 14.06 -20.58
CA VAL A 189 -15.82 14.31 -20.74
C VAL A 189 -15.44 15.62 -20.05
N THR A 190 -14.50 15.53 -19.11
CA THR A 190 -13.89 16.71 -18.50
C THR A 190 -13.02 17.43 -19.52
N LYS A 191 -13.28 18.71 -19.77
CA LYS A 191 -12.50 19.53 -20.72
C LYS A 191 -11.53 20.43 -19.95
N ALA A 192 -10.25 20.35 -20.31
CA ALA A 192 -9.25 21.33 -19.91
C ALA A 192 -9.14 22.40 -20.99
N MET A 193 -9.36 23.67 -20.63
CA MET A 193 -9.03 24.79 -21.52
C MET A 193 -7.54 25.10 -21.45
N GLY A 194 -7.01 25.70 -22.52
CA GLY A 194 -5.59 26.11 -22.62
C GLY A 194 -5.16 27.12 -21.55
N ASP A 195 -6.11 27.83 -20.94
CA ASP A 195 -5.91 28.77 -19.84
C ASP A 195 -5.76 28.12 -18.45
N GLY A 196 -5.70 26.78 -18.38
CA GLY A 196 -5.57 26.04 -17.11
C GLY A 196 -6.91 25.84 -16.37
N MET A 197 -8.01 26.39 -16.88
CA MET A 197 -9.36 26.15 -16.34
C MET A 197 -9.85 24.75 -16.73
N ARG A 198 -10.39 23.99 -15.75
CA ARG A 198 -10.99 22.66 -15.99
C ARG A 198 -12.50 22.72 -15.78
N ILE A 199 -13.24 22.36 -16.82
CA ILE A 199 -14.70 22.21 -16.78
C ILE A 199 -15.00 20.74 -16.52
N ARG A 200 -15.66 20.46 -15.39
CA ARG A 200 -16.08 19.10 -15.02
C ARG A 200 -17.12 18.60 -16.02
N GLY A 201 -16.97 17.35 -16.47
CA GLY A 201 -17.94 16.69 -17.35
C GLY A 201 -19.04 15.93 -16.59
N ASP A 202 -18.90 15.78 -15.28
CA ASP A 202 -19.83 15.01 -14.45
C ASP A 202 -21.19 15.71 -14.38
N ILE A 203 -22.26 14.94 -14.56
CA ILE A 203 -23.64 15.40 -14.50
C ILE A 203 -24.14 15.17 -13.07
N ASN A 204 -24.91 16.10 -12.51
CA ASN A 204 -25.58 15.91 -11.23
C ASN A 204 -27.09 15.96 -11.45
N ILE A 205 -27.79 14.92 -11.03
CA ILE A 205 -29.25 14.81 -11.10
C ILE A 205 -29.76 14.76 -9.66
N CYS A 206 -30.79 15.55 -9.36
CA CYS A 206 -31.45 15.61 -8.05
C CYS A 206 -32.82 14.95 -8.10
#